data_AF-A0AAV5LYN7-F1
#
_entry.id   AF-A0AAV5LYN7-F1
#
_cell.length_a   1.000
_cell.length_b   1.000
_cell.length_c   1.000
_cell.angle_alpha   90.00
_cell.angle_beta   90.00
_cell.angle_gamma   90.00
#
_symmetry.space_group_name_H-M   'P 1'
#
loop_
_entity.id
_entity.type
_entity.pdbx_description
1 polymer ?
#
loop_
_entity_poly.entity_id
_entity_poly.type
_entity_poly.pdbx_seq_one_letter_code
_entity_poly.pdbx_strand_id
1 'polypeptide(L)'
;MATSLARNSRRALASALSTHRHVASRCFSTESAKTITSSADRIKWDYRGQRKIIPLGPWVPKVAVDAYVAPNVVLAGQITVNDGASVWNGAVLRGDLNKITVGFCSNVQERCVVHAAASSPTGLPAETSIERFVTVGAYCLLRSCTIEPECIIGQHSILTEGSLVETHSILEAGSVVPPGRRIPTGELWAGNPARFVRTLTHEETLEIPKLAVAINDLSKEHFSEFLPYSTAYLELEKFKKSLGITI
;
A
#
# COMPACT_ATOMS: atom_id res chain seq x y z
N MET A 1 -20.12 64.42 -38.08
CA MET A 1 -21.08 65.25 -37.31
C MET A 1 -22.39 65.23 -38.07
N ALA A 2 -23.54 64.82 -37.58
CA ALA A 2 -24.04 64.56 -36.24
C ALA A 2 -25.26 63.61 -36.43
N THR A 3 -25.26 62.43 -35.78
CA THR A 3 -26.19 62.06 -34.69
C THR A 3 -27.68 62.22 -35.07
N SER A 4 -28.50 61.18 -35.20
CA SER A 4 -28.97 60.30 -34.13
C SER A 4 -29.77 59.11 -34.72
N LEU A 5 -29.29 57.90 -34.47
CA LEU A 5 -29.97 56.59 -34.58
C LEU A 5 -30.75 56.37 -33.27
N ALA A 6 -31.86 55.63 -33.13
CA ALA A 6 -32.60 54.67 -33.96
C ALA A 6 -34.06 54.64 -33.40
N ARG A 7 -35.13 54.68 -34.21
CA ARG A 7 -35.79 53.59 -34.96
C ARG A 7 -36.45 52.47 -34.12
N ASN A 8 -37.72 52.71 -33.80
CA ASN A 8 -38.92 51.86 -33.79
C ASN A 8 -38.80 50.32 -33.80
N SER A 9 -39.45 49.75 -32.78
CA SER A 9 -40.29 48.53 -32.69
C SER A 9 -40.57 47.71 -33.97
N ARG A 10 -40.61 46.37 -33.82
CA ARG A 10 -41.50 45.40 -34.52
C ARG A 10 -41.54 44.10 -33.68
N ARG A 11 -42.65 43.81 -32.98
CA ARG A 11 -43.78 42.93 -33.35
C ARG A 11 -43.40 41.47 -33.69
N ALA A 12 -43.84 40.59 -32.77
CA ALA A 12 -44.56 39.32 -32.94
C ALA A 12 -43.96 38.19 -33.82
N LEU A 13 -43.90 36.98 -33.24
CA LEU A 13 -44.61 35.79 -33.75
C LEU A 13 -44.55 34.65 -32.72
N ALA A 14 -45.64 33.89 -32.67
CA ALA A 14 -45.95 32.83 -31.72
C ALA A 14 -45.44 31.45 -32.19
N SER A 15 -45.10 30.58 -31.24
CA SER A 15 -45.32 29.12 -31.26
C SER A 15 -45.01 28.56 -29.86
N ALA A 16 -46.03 28.16 -29.10
CA ALA A 16 -46.54 26.79 -28.97
C ALA A 16 -45.66 25.87 -28.07
N LEU A 17 -46.20 25.62 -26.86
CA LEU A 17 -46.13 24.40 -26.02
C LEU A 17 -44.77 23.67 -25.82
N SER A 18 -44.33 23.53 -24.56
CA SER A 18 -44.23 22.22 -23.86
C SER A 18 -43.59 22.33 -22.46
N THR A 19 -44.39 22.06 -21.43
CA THR A 19 -44.12 21.21 -20.24
C THR A 19 -42.87 21.40 -19.36
N HIS A 20 -43.15 21.65 -18.06
CA HIS A 20 -42.42 21.20 -16.87
C HIS A 20 -40.94 21.58 -16.71
N ARG A 21 -40.67 22.80 -16.23
CA ARG A 21 -39.49 23.06 -15.40
C ARG A 21 -39.73 22.52 -13.99
N HIS A 22 -39.48 21.23 -13.77
CA HIS A 22 -39.23 20.72 -12.43
C HIS A 22 -37.84 21.23 -11.99
N VAL A 23 -37.81 22.42 -11.40
CA VAL A 23 -36.72 22.79 -10.49
C VAL A 23 -36.96 21.94 -9.23
N ALA A 24 -36.40 20.74 -9.23
CA ALA A 24 -36.32 19.93 -8.03
C ALA A 24 -35.44 20.68 -7.03
N SER A 25 -36.08 21.43 -6.13
CA SER A 25 -35.45 21.80 -4.87
C SER A 25 -35.13 20.49 -4.16
N ARG A 26 -33.90 19.98 -4.32
CA ARG A 26 -33.39 18.93 -3.47
C ARG A 26 -33.37 19.51 -2.07
N CYS A 27 -34.41 19.23 -1.30
CA CYS A 27 -34.38 19.39 0.14
C CYS A 27 -33.24 18.48 0.61
N PHE A 28 -32.09 19.06 0.92
CA PHE A 28 -31.07 18.35 1.66
C PHE A 28 -31.71 18.01 2.99
N SER A 29 -32.16 16.75 3.16
CA SER A 29 -32.44 16.21 4.46
C SER A 29 -31.15 16.35 5.26
N THR A 30 -31.13 17.25 6.24
CA THR A 30 -30.07 17.27 7.24
C THR A 30 -30.16 15.93 7.96
N GLU A 31 -29.31 14.98 7.61
CA GLU A 31 -29.14 13.78 8.43
C GLU A 31 -28.86 14.27 9.85
N SER A 32 -29.71 13.85 10.79
CA SER A 32 -29.49 14.10 12.22
C SER A 32 -28.08 13.65 12.55
N ALA A 33 -27.22 14.57 12.98
CA ALA A 33 -25.85 14.26 13.38
C ALA A 33 -25.90 13.10 14.38
N LYS A 34 -25.33 11.94 14.03
CA LYS A 34 -25.26 10.79 14.93
C LYS A 34 -24.56 11.22 16.22
N THR A 35 -25.24 11.11 17.35
CA THR A 35 -24.66 11.42 18.67
C THR A 35 -23.47 10.49 18.90
N ILE A 36 -22.28 11.06 19.05
CA ILE A 36 -21.06 10.29 19.30
C ILE A 36 -20.99 9.97 20.79
N THR A 37 -21.51 8.82 21.20
CA THR A 37 -21.32 8.28 22.55
C THR A 37 -20.06 7.42 22.61
N SER A 38 -19.07 7.83 23.41
CA SER A 38 -17.89 7.01 23.69
C SER A 38 -18.22 5.92 24.71
N SER A 39 -17.92 4.67 24.40
CA SER A 39 -18.01 3.58 25.37
C SER A 39 -16.93 3.73 26.45
N ALA A 40 -17.32 3.56 27.72
CA ALA A 40 -16.40 3.57 28.87
C ALA A 40 -15.40 2.40 28.81
N ASP A 41 -15.76 1.29 28.17
CA ASP A 41 -14.92 0.09 28.06
C ASP A 41 -13.81 0.22 26.99
N ARG A 42 -13.84 1.31 26.19
CA ARG A 42 -12.81 1.55 25.18
C ARG A 42 -11.50 1.95 25.85
N ILE A 43 -10.55 1.03 25.84
CA ILE A 43 -9.19 1.25 26.35
C ILE A 43 -8.46 2.23 25.44
N LYS A 44 -7.85 3.27 26.03
CA LYS A 44 -7.02 4.26 25.32
C LYS A 44 -5.56 3.85 25.20
N TRP A 45 -5.08 3.05 26.14
CA TRP A 45 -3.70 2.60 26.20
C TRP A 45 -3.66 1.10 26.46
N ASP A 46 -3.22 0.34 25.45
CA ASP A 46 -2.90 -1.08 25.61
C ASP A 46 -1.42 -1.20 25.94
N TYR A 47 -1.13 -1.76 27.12
CA TYR A 47 0.23 -1.94 27.63
C TYR A 47 1.10 -2.83 26.73
N ARG A 48 0.48 -3.65 25.86
CA ARG A 48 1.18 -4.54 24.92
C ARG A 48 1.66 -3.83 23.67
N GLY A 49 1.16 -2.63 23.39
CA GLY A 49 1.33 -1.97 22.12
C GLY A 49 0.63 -2.70 20.96
N GLN A 50 0.98 -2.33 19.73
CA GLN A 50 0.44 -2.95 18.54
C GLN A 50 1.11 -4.32 18.31
N ARG A 51 0.30 -5.35 18.07
CA ARG A 51 0.83 -6.69 17.74
C ARG A 51 1.43 -6.70 16.34
N LYS A 52 2.61 -7.31 16.21
CA LYS A 52 3.30 -7.51 14.92
C LYS A 52 2.53 -8.44 13.98
N ILE A 53 2.06 -9.58 14.50
CA ILE A 53 1.29 -10.58 13.74
C ILE A 53 -0.17 -10.55 14.22
N ILE A 54 -1.09 -10.25 13.30
CA ILE A 54 -2.52 -10.13 13.57
C ILE A 54 -3.27 -11.18 12.76
N PRO A 55 -3.74 -12.26 13.39
CA PRO A 55 -4.62 -13.21 12.73
C PRO A 55 -6.01 -12.59 12.52
N LEU A 56 -6.64 -12.87 11.38
CA LEU A 56 -7.98 -12.43 11.03
C LEU A 56 -8.82 -13.62 10.58
N GLY A 57 -9.78 -14.05 11.41
CA GLY A 57 -10.56 -15.26 11.16
C GLY A 57 -9.66 -16.50 11.05
N PRO A 58 -9.74 -17.30 9.97
CA PRO A 58 -8.86 -18.44 9.76
C PRO A 58 -7.45 -18.05 9.25
N TRP A 59 -7.24 -16.79 8.88
CA TRP A 59 -6.00 -16.34 8.25
C TRP A 59 -4.97 -15.91 9.28
N VAL A 60 -3.80 -16.54 9.23
CA VAL A 60 -2.65 -16.23 10.10
C VAL A 60 -1.46 -15.89 9.19
N PRO A 61 -0.81 -14.71 9.37
CA PRO A 61 0.42 -14.40 8.67
C PRO A 61 1.50 -15.44 8.97
N LYS A 62 2.15 -15.95 7.92
CA LYS A 62 3.25 -16.92 8.02
C LYS A 62 4.55 -16.23 7.67
N VAL A 63 5.55 -16.41 8.51
CA VAL A 63 6.89 -15.84 8.34
C VAL A 63 7.88 -17.00 8.39
N ALA A 64 8.75 -17.10 7.39
CA ALA A 64 9.85 -18.06 7.37
C ALA A 64 10.83 -17.82 8.53
N VAL A 65 11.56 -18.86 8.92
CA VAL A 65 12.42 -18.82 10.12
C VAL A 65 13.63 -17.91 9.93
N ASP A 66 14.13 -17.81 8.71
CA ASP A 66 15.28 -16.99 8.31
C ASP A 66 14.87 -15.58 7.82
N ALA A 67 13.57 -15.29 7.76
CA ALA A 67 13.06 -14.00 7.33
C ALA A 67 13.11 -12.98 8.47
N TYR A 68 13.64 -11.78 8.16
CA TYR A 68 13.67 -10.68 9.10
C TYR A 68 12.39 -9.84 9.03
N VAL A 69 11.67 -9.72 10.15
CA VAL A 69 10.51 -8.82 10.26
C VAL A 69 10.72 -7.89 11.45
N ALA A 70 10.94 -6.62 11.14
CA ALA A 70 11.16 -5.56 12.12
C ALA A 70 10.04 -5.47 13.17
N PRO A 71 10.35 -5.06 14.41
CA PRO A 71 9.39 -5.08 15.52
C PRO A 71 8.20 -4.12 15.33
N ASN A 72 8.37 -3.04 14.57
CA ASN A 72 7.35 -2.01 14.34
C ASN A 72 6.44 -2.31 13.13
N VAL A 73 6.60 -3.48 12.49
CA VAL A 73 5.79 -3.88 11.33
C VAL A 73 4.44 -4.39 11.78
N VAL A 74 3.42 -4.18 10.95
CA VAL A 74 2.09 -4.79 11.13
C VAL A 74 1.83 -5.76 9.98
N LEU A 75 1.70 -7.04 10.29
CA LEU A 75 1.24 -8.10 9.38
C LEU A 75 -0.17 -8.52 9.78
N ALA A 76 -1.17 -8.25 8.95
CA ALA A 76 -2.57 -8.60 9.23
C ALA A 76 -3.20 -9.42 8.10
N GLY A 77 -3.79 -10.57 8.46
CA GLY A 77 -4.53 -11.43 7.53
C GLY A 77 -3.68 -12.48 6.80
N GLN A 78 -3.99 -12.74 5.53
CA GLN A 78 -3.35 -13.77 4.71
C GLN A 78 -2.07 -13.23 4.08
N ILE A 79 -0.96 -13.36 4.81
CA ILE A 79 0.37 -12.90 4.38
C ILE A 79 1.35 -14.06 4.49
N THR A 80 2.19 -14.22 3.48
CA THR A 80 3.32 -15.17 3.51
C THR A 80 4.61 -14.41 3.23
N VAL A 81 5.54 -14.45 4.18
CA VAL A 81 6.90 -13.93 4.02
C VAL A 81 7.82 -15.15 3.87
N ASN A 82 8.35 -15.34 2.66
CA ASN A 82 9.18 -16.49 2.31
C ASN A 82 10.63 -16.35 2.78
N ASP A 83 11.43 -17.39 2.52
CA ASP A 83 12.78 -17.52 3.01
C ASP A 83 13.71 -16.37 2.55
N GLY A 84 14.55 -15.90 3.47
CA GLY A 84 15.48 -14.79 3.26
C GLY A 84 14.84 -13.44 2.95
N ALA A 85 13.51 -13.33 3.01
CA ALA A 85 12.82 -12.06 2.82
C ALA A 85 12.98 -11.14 4.04
N SER A 86 12.93 -9.83 3.81
CA SER A 86 13.00 -8.85 4.90
C SER A 86 11.88 -7.80 4.82
N VAL A 87 11.25 -7.50 5.96
CA VAL A 87 10.24 -6.45 6.09
C VAL A 87 10.72 -5.44 7.14
N TRP A 88 10.96 -4.22 6.68
CA TRP A 88 11.66 -3.18 7.41
C TRP A 88 10.73 -2.25 8.19
N ASN A 89 11.34 -1.37 8.98
CA ASN A 89 10.69 -0.59 10.03
C ASN A 89 9.45 0.19 9.55
N GLY A 90 8.34 0.01 10.25
CA GLY A 90 7.10 0.75 10.04
C GLY A 90 6.33 0.35 8.77
N ALA A 91 6.73 -0.72 8.08
CA ALA A 91 5.94 -1.27 6.99
C ALA A 91 4.63 -1.89 7.50
N VAL A 92 3.57 -1.77 6.71
CA VAL A 92 2.24 -2.32 7.00
C VAL A 92 1.81 -3.20 5.85
N LEU A 93 1.68 -4.50 6.11
CA LEU A 93 1.16 -5.47 5.15
C LEU A 93 -0.23 -5.90 5.65
N ARG A 94 -1.25 -5.66 4.83
CA ARG A 94 -2.65 -5.97 5.16
C ARG A 94 -3.27 -6.82 4.05
N GLY A 95 -3.24 -8.13 4.25
CA GLY A 95 -3.83 -9.14 3.38
C GLY A 95 -5.17 -9.61 3.90
N ASP A 96 -6.06 -8.69 4.26
CA ASP A 96 -7.38 -9.02 4.82
C ASP A 96 -8.45 -9.27 3.75
N LEU A 97 -8.33 -8.63 2.59
CA LEU A 97 -9.22 -8.84 1.44
C LEU A 97 -8.72 -9.94 0.50
N ASN A 98 -7.40 -10.05 0.31
CA ASN A 98 -6.73 -11.03 -0.54
C ASN A 98 -5.31 -11.30 -0.03
N LYS A 99 -4.67 -12.36 -0.54
CA LYS A 99 -3.33 -12.77 -0.09
C LYS A 99 -2.23 -11.80 -0.54
N ILE A 100 -1.20 -11.70 0.30
CA ILE A 100 0.05 -10.99 -0.01
C ILE A 100 1.20 -11.98 0.16
N THR A 101 2.06 -12.07 -0.83
CA THR A 101 3.25 -12.93 -0.79
C THR A 101 4.51 -12.09 -0.98
N VAL A 102 5.49 -12.27 -0.10
CA VAL A 102 6.84 -11.72 -0.24
C VAL A 102 7.79 -12.87 -0.57
N GLY A 103 8.40 -12.81 -1.74
CA GLY A 103 9.24 -13.85 -2.34
C GLY A 103 10.63 -13.99 -1.72
N PHE A 104 11.37 -14.98 -2.22
CA PHE A 104 12.70 -15.31 -1.74
C PHE A 104 13.68 -14.13 -1.87
N CYS A 105 14.41 -13.83 -0.79
CA CYS A 105 15.43 -12.76 -0.78
C CYS A 105 14.87 -11.38 -1.21
N SER A 106 13.56 -11.17 -1.06
CA SER A 106 12.93 -9.91 -1.41
C SER A 106 12.77 -9.03 -0.18
N ASN A 107 12.87 -7.73 -0.37
CA ASN A 107 12.84 -6.78 0.72
C ASN A 107 11.72 -5.75 0.54
N VAL A 108 11.04 -5.47 1.64
CA VAL A 108 10.03 -4.40 1.75
C VAL A 108 10.57 -3.38 2.73
N GLN A 109 11.11 -2.28 2.20
CA GLN A 109 11.81 -1.26 2.99
C GLN A 109 10.86 -0.44 3.88
N GLU A 110 11.41 0.57 4.55
CA GLU A 110 10.75 1.29 5.63
C GLU A 110 9.45 1.94 5.18
N ARG A 111 8.45 1.88 6.07
CA ARG A 111 7.17 2.59 5.92
C ARG A 111 6.42 2.28 4.62
N CYS A 112 6.70 1.14 3.99
CA CYS A 112 5.93 0.65 2.86
C CYS A 112 4.54 0.20 3.31
N VAL A 113 3.53 0.47 2.50
CA VAL A 113 2.16 0.00 2.74
C VAL A 113 1.77 -0.95 1.62
N VAL A 114 1.51 -2.20 1.95
CA VAL A 114 1.14 -3.26 1.00
C VAL A 114 -0.24 -3.76 1.33
N HIS A 115 -1.19 -3.47 0.46
CA HIS A 115 -2.59 -3.88 0.60
C HIS A 115 -2.99 -4.76 -0.59
N ALA A 116 -3.97 -5.62 -0.39
CA ALA A 116 -4.67 -6.31 -1.46
C ALA A 116 -6.13 -5.83 -1.50
N ALA A 117 -6.66 -5.58 -2.69
CA ALA A 117 -8.07 -5.22 -2.91
C ALA A 117 -8.89 -6.51 -2.98
N ALA A 118 -10.20 -6.47 -2.69
CA ALA A 118 -11.06 -7.67 -2.76
C ALA A 118 -11.23 -8.17 -4.20
N SER A 119 -11.31 -7.24 -5.15
CA SER A 119 -11.42 -7.51 -6.58
C SER A 119 -10.72 -6.37 -7.32
N SER A 120 -10.15 -6.67 -8.49
CA SER A 120 -9.52 -5.68 -9.35
C SER A 120 -10.54 -5.20 -10.40
N PRO A 121 -10.71 -3.89 -10.61
CA PRO A 121 -11.57 -3.36 -11.65
C PRO A 121 -11.11 -3.75 -13.07
N THR A 122 -9.85 -4.18 -13.22
CA THR A 122 -9.27 -4.63 -14.49
C THR A 122 -9.55 -6.10 -14.79
N GLY A 123 -10.13 -6.87 -13.87
CA GLY A 123 -10.33 -8.31 -13.99
C GLY A 123 -9.05 -9.15 -13.78
N LEU A 124 -7.91 -8.51 -13.52
CA LEU A 124 -6.66 -9.17 -13.15
C LEU A 124 -6.69 -9.67 -11.69
N PRO A 125 -5.81 -10.61 -11.30
CA PRO A 125 -5.71 -11.06 -9.92
C PRO A 125 -5.54 -9.87 -8.96
N ALA A 126 -6.37 -9.84 -7.91
CA ALA A 126 -6.36 -8.77 -6.92
C ALA A 126 -5.44 -9.07 -5.72
N GLU A 127 -4.56 -10.06 -5.87
CA GLU A 127 -3.49 -10.39 -4.92
C GLU A 127 -2.26 -9.53 -5.16
N THR A 128 -1.42 -9.40 -4.13
CA THR A 128 -0.11 -8.76 -4.27
C THR A 128 0.96 -9.83 -4.20
N SER A 129 1.65 -10.07 -5.31
CA SER A 129 2.80 -10.98 -5.36
C SER A 129 4.07 -10.17 -5.56
N ILE A 130 5.00 -10.28 -4.62
CA ILE A 130 6.37 -9.81 -4.74
C ILE A 130 7.20 -11.07 -4.94
N GLU A 131 7.73 -11.29 -6.14
CA GLU A 131 8.52 -12.48 -6.46
C GLU A 131 9.95 -12.40 -5.89
N ARG A 132 10.84 -13.29 -6.30
CA ARG A 132 12.23 -13.39 -5.78
C ARG A 132 13.12 -12.20 -6.14
N PHE A 133 14.07 -11.85 -5.28
CA PHE A 133 15.07 -10.79 -5.48
C PHE A 133 14.47 -9.42 -5.84
N VAL A 134 13.27 -9.12 -5.34
CA VAL A 134 12.63 -7.83 -5.54
C VAL A 134 13.04 -6.89 -4.41
N THR A 135 13.50 -5.70 -4.78
CA THR A 135 13.82 -4.63 -3.83
C THR A 135 12.71 -3.58 -3.88
N VAL A 136 11.86 -3.53 -2.84
CA VAL A 136 10.83 -2.51 -2.70
C VAL A 136 11.35 -1.37 -1.85
N GLY A 137 11.59 -0.23 -2.47
CA GLY A 137 12.16 0.97 -1.85
C GLY A 137 11.30 1.57 -0.75
N ALA A 138 11.90 2.37 0.13
CA ALA A 138 11.20 3.00 1.24
C ALA A 138 9.97 3.83 0.79
N TYR A 139 8.94 3.87 1.64
CA TYR A 139 7.68 4.61 1.41
C TYR A 139 6.89 4.20 0.16
N CYS A 140 7.07 2.97 -0.33
CA CYS A 140 6.25 2.48 -1.42
C CYS A 140 4.81 2.18 -0.98
N LEU A 141 3.87 2.42 -1.87
CA LEU A 141 2.48 1.99 -1.71
C LEU A 141 2.16 0.96 -2.79
N LEU A 142 1.93 -0.28 -2.37
CA LEU A 142 1.62 -1.39 -3.25
C LEU A 142 0.16 -1.82 -3.03
N ARG A 143 -0.62 -1.90 -4.11
CA ARG A 143 -2.01 -2.36 -4.06
C ARG A 143 -2.31 -3.33 -5.19
N SER A 144 -2.54 -4.60 -4.85
CA SER A 144 -2.94 -5.66 -5.78
C SER A 144 -2.07 -5.72 -7.05
N CYS A 145 -0.75 -5.72 -6.85
CA CYS A 145 0.22 -5.69 -7.95
C CYS A 145 1.04 -6.98 -7.98
N THR A 146 1.44 -7.38 -9.17
CA THR A 146 2.39 -8.48 -9.38
C THR A 146 3.73 -7.89 -9.79
N ILE A 147 4.75 -8.13 -8.98
CA ILE A 147 6.12 -7.74 -9.28
C ILE A 147 6.90 -9.03 -9.50
N GLU A 148 7.31 -9.24 -10.75
CA GLU A 148 8.08 -10.40 -11.19
C GLU A 148 9.51 -10.40 -10.63
N PRO A 149 10.25 -11.51 -10.77
CA PRO A 149 11.59 -11.64 -10.22
C PRO A 149 12.55 -10.52 -10.61
N GLU A 150 13.46 -10.20 -9.70
CA GLU A 150 14.61 -9.33 -9.97
C GLU A 150 14.19 -7.94 -10.46
N CYS A 151 13.26 -7.32 -9.74
CA CYS A 151 12.82 -5.95 -9.99
C CYS A 151 13.28 -5.00 -8.88
N ILE A 152 13.51 -3.74 -9.23
CA ILE A 152 13.74 -2.66 -8.26
C ILE A 152 12.58 -1.68 -8.34
N ILE A 153 11.88 -1.49 -7.22
CA ILE A 153 10.85 -0.48 -7.06
C ILE A 153 11.47 0.68 -6.31
N GLY A 154 11.68 1.81 -6.99
CA GLY A 154 12.28 3.00 -6.40
C GLY A 154 11.47 3.54 -5.22
N GLN A 155 12.15 4.30 -4.36
CA GLN A 155 11.53 4.91 -3.17
C GLN A 155 10.30 5.75 -3.54
N HIS A 156 9.30 5.79 -2.65
CA HIS A 156 8.10 6.59 -2.83
C HIS A 156 7.27 6.24 -4.09
N SER A 157 7.46 5.02 -4.62
CA SER A 157 6.67 4.56 -5.76
C SER A 157 5.29 4.07 -5.34
N ILE A 158 4.32 4.25 -6.23
CA ILE A 158 2.93 3.85 -6.01
C ILE A 158 2.51 2.91 -7.12
N LEU A 159 2.23 1.66 -6.78
CA LEU A 159 1.69 0.66 -7.69
C LEU A 159 0.21 0.44 -7.37
N THR A 160 -0.60 0.44 -8.42
CA THR A 160 -2.05 0.35 -8.32
C THR A 160 -2.57 -0.96 -8.91
N GLU A 161 -3.88 -1.18 -8.78
CA GLU A 161 -4.50 -2.49 -8.95
C GLU A 161 -4.25 -3.09 -10.34
N GLY A 162 -3.80 -4.34 -10.37
CA GLY A 162 -3.50 -5.06 -11.60
C GLY A 162 -2.25 -4.57 -12.34
N SER A 163 -1.42 -3.70 -11.74
CA SER A 163 -0.13 -3.37 -12.35
C SER A 163 0.79 -4.59 -12.33
N LEU A 164 1.42 -4.88 -13.47
CA LEU A 164 2.40 -5.95 -13.63
C LEU A 164 3.76 -5.32 -13.91
N VAL A 165 4.74 -5.58 -13.05
CA VAL A 165 6.14 -5.21 -13.28
C VAL A 165 6.87 -6.47 -13.67
N GLU A 166 7.33 -6.55 -14.92
CA GLU A 166 7.99 -7.74 -15.43
C GLU A 166 9.45 -7.85 -14.99
N THR A 167 10.01 -9.03 -15.16
CA THR A 167 11.39 -9.36 -14.76
C THR A 167 12.42 -8.30 -15.15
N HIS A 168 13.42 -8.09 -14.30
CA HIS A 168 14.52 -7.15 -14.58
C HIS A 168 14.06 -5.72 -14.86
N SER A 169 12.91 -5.28 -14.33
CA SER A 169 12.45 -3.91 -14.52
C SER A 169 12.84 -3.02 -13.34
N ILE A 170 13.12 -1.75 -13.63
CA ILE A 170 13.44 -0.75 -12.61
C ILE A 170 12.44 0.40 -12.69
N LEU A 171 11.79 0.68 -11.56
CA LEU A 171 11.05 1.91 -11.35
C LEU A 171 11.94 2.93 -10.64
N GLU A 172 12.07 4.13 -11.18
CA GLU A 172 12.72 5.22 -10.47
C GLU A 172 11.88 5.71 -9.28
N ALA A 173 12.52 6.46 -8.39
CA ALA A 173 11.86 7.05 -7.24
C ALA A 173 10.67 7.95 -7.65
N GLY A 174 9.59 7.90 -6.87
CA GLY A 174 8.37 8.68 -7.10
C GLY A 174 7.53 8.21 -8.30
N SER A 175 7.80 7.02 -8.83
CA SER A 175 7.05 6.48 -9.97
C SER A 175 5.64 6.06 -9.57
N VAL A 176 4.64 6.45 -10.36
CA VAL A 176 3.23 6.07 -10.12
C VAL A 176 2.72 5.24 -11.28
N VAL A 177 2.51 3.94 -11.05
CA VAL A 177 2.05 2.99 -12.06
C VAL A 177 0.52 2.94 -12.04
N PRO A 178 -0.17 3.32 -13.13
CA PRO A 178 -1.62 3.34 -13.18
C PRO A 178 -2.21 1.91 -13.25
N PRO A 179 -3.52 1.75 -12.96
CA PRO A 179 -4.14 0.43 -12.85
C PRO A 179 -4.05 -0.35 -14.16
N GLY A 180 -3.75 -1.64 -14.08
CA GLY A 180 -3.61 -2.52 -15.25
C GLY A 180 -2.40 -2.24 -16.15
N ARG A 181 -1.51 -1.31 -15.76
CA ARG A 181 -0.32 -1.02 -16.55
C ARG A 181 0.72 -2.13 -16.38
N ARG A 182 1.18 -2.64 -17.50
CA ARG A 182 2.31 -3.55 -17.62
C ARG A 182 3.59 -2.77 -17.91
N ILE A 183 4.64 -3.02 -17.12
CA ILE A 183 6.00 -2.53 -17.34
C ILE A 183 6.80 -3.69 -17.94
N PRO A 184 7.25 -3.58 -19.20
CA PRO A 184 7.97 -4.65 -19.89
C PRO A 184 9.34 -4.98 -19.27
N THR A 185 9.78 -6.23 -19.48
CA THR A 185 11.07 -6.76 -19.02
C THR A 185 12.25 -5.89 -19.43
N GLY A 186 13.16 -5.63 -18.48
CA GLY A 186 14.42 -4.94 -18.80
C GLY A 186 14.27 -3.44 -19.08
N GLU A 187 13.14 -2.84 -18.72
CA GLU A 187 12.89 -1.41 -18.94
C GLU A 187 13.02 -0.59 -17.65
N LEU A 188 13.51 0.64 -17.81
CA LEU A 188 13.51 1.66 -16.78
C LEU A 188 12.35 2.63 -17.02
N TRP A 189 11.52 2.79 -15.99
CA TRP A 189 10.34 3.64 -16.02
C TRP A 189 10.38 4.67 -14.89
N ALA A 190 9.88 5.87 -15.18
CA ALA A 190 9.90 6.98 -14.22
C ALA A 190 8.65 7.87 -14.33
N GLY A 191 8.37 8.61 -13.26
CA GLY A 191 7.40 9.70 -13.25
C GLY A 191 5.98 9.35 -12.79
N ASN A 192 5.13 10.37 -12.77
CA ASN A 192 3.73 10.26 -12.34
C ASN A 192 2.81 10.93 -13.40
N PRO A 193 2.13 10.16 -14.27
CA PRO A 193 2.14 8.70 -14.35
C PRO A 193 3.46 8.16 -14.92
N ALA A 194 3.80 6.92 -14.58
CA ALA A 194 5.02 6.25 -15.02
C ALA A 194 5.08 6.13 -16.55
N ARG A 195 6.24 6.49 -17.11
CA ARG A 195 6.54 6.41 -18.54
C ARG A 195 7.87 5.72 -18.74
N PHE A 196 7.98 5.03 -19.89
CA PHE A 196 9.23 4.50 -20.36
C PHE A 196 10.29 5.60 -20.48
N VAL A 197 11.48 5.35 -19.96
CA VAL A 197 12.64 6.23 -20.08
C VAL A 197 13.64 5.63 -21.05
N ARG A 198 14.07 4.39 -20.78
CA ARG A 198 15.06 3.65 -21.58
C ARG A 198 15.04 2.17 -21.23
N THR A 199 15.70 1.36 -22.06
CA THR A 199 16.07 -0.01 -21.70
C THR A 199 17.27 -0.01 -20.75
N LEU A 200 17.32 -1.00 -19.87
CA LEU A 200 18.44 -1.23 -18.96
C LEU A 200 19.66 -1.77 -19.70
N THR A 201 20.83 -1.46 -19.17
CA THR A 201 22.07 -2.10 -19.61
C THR A 201 22.20 -3.48 -18.96
N HIS A 202 23.03 -4.35 -19.56
CA HIS A 202 23.27 -5.67 -18.98
C HIS A 202 23.93 -5.60 -17.60
N GLU A 203 24.77 -4.59 -17.37
CA GLU A 203 25.41 -4.34 -16.09
C GLU A 203 24.38 -4.02 -15.00
N GLU A 204 23.42 -3.13 -15.29
CA GLU A 204 22.33 -2.79 -14.36
C GLU A 204 21.49 -4.01 -14.01
N THR A 205 21.14 -4.83 -15.00
CA THR A 205 20.38 -6.07 -14.77
C THR A 205 21.12 -7.05 -13.86
N LEU A 206 22.45 -7.18 -14.00
CA LEU A 206 23.28 -8.03 -13.15
C LEU A 206 23.47 -7.48 -11.73
N GLU A 207 23.27 -6.18 -11.52
CA GLU A 207 23.36 -5.55 -10.19
C GLU A 207 22.11 -5.74 -9.33
N ILE A 208 20.94 -5.92 -9.94
CA ILE A 208 19.66 -6.10 -9.23
C ILE A 208 19.74 -7.22 -8.16
N PRO A 209 20.13 -8.47 -8.48
CA PRO A 209 20.21 -9.52 -7.48
C PRO A 209 21.33 -9.27 -6.45
N LYS A 210 22.42 -8.59 -6.82
CA LYS A 210 23.51 -8.24 -5.89
C LYS A 210 23.00 -7.29 -4.80
N LEU A 211 22.19 -6.31 -5.18
CA LEU A 211 21.55 -5.39 -4.24
C LEU A 211 20.60 -6.14 -3.29
N ALA A 212 19.77 -7.04 -3.81
CA ALA A 212 18.86 -7.84 -3.00
C ALA A 212 19.60 -8.69 -1.96
N VAL A 213 20.70 -9.34 -2.35
CA VAL A 213 21.54 -10.12 -1.44
C VAL A 213 22.25 -9.24 -0.40
N ALA A 214 22.77 -8.08 -0.80
CA ALA A 214 23.38 -7.14 0.14
C ALA A 214 22.40 -6.68 1.23
N ILE A 215 21.14 -6.42 0.86
CA ILE A 215 20.09 -6.08 1.83
C ILE A 215 19.72 -7.29 2.71
N ASN A 216 19.72 -8.50 2.15
CA ASN A 216 19.51 -9.72 2.93
C ASN A 216 20.62 -9.90 3.98
N ASP A 217 21.89 -9.71 3.62
CA ASP A 217 22.99 -9.81 4.58
C ASP A 217 22.86 -8.78 5.71
N LEU A 218 22.50 -7.53 5.39
CA LEU A 218 22.16 -6.53 6.41
C LEU A 218 20.97 -6.98 7.27
N SER A 219 19.95 -7.61 6.66
CA SER A 219 18.80 -8.12 7.40
C SER A 219 19.17 -9.24 8.37
N LYS A 220 20.19 -10.05 8.08
CA LYS A 220 20.73 -11.07 9.00
C LYS A 220 21.43 -10.45 10.19
N GLU A 221 22.20 -9.38 9.97
CA GLU A 221 22.83 -8.62 11.06
C GLU A 221 21.76 -8.09 12.01
N HIS A 222 20.72 -7.44 11.48
CA HIS A 222 19.58 -7.00 12.28
C HIS A 222 18.84 -8.16 12.96
N PHE A 223 18.64 -9.28 12.26
CA PHE A 223 17.98 -10.45 12.83
C PHE A 223 18.76 -11.02 14.02
N SER A 224 20.09 -11.01 13.96
CA SER A 224 20.95 -11.51 15.04
C SER A 224 20.87 -10.69 16.34
N GLU A 225 20.47 -9.42 16.24
CA GLU A 225 20.23 -8.55 17.40
C GLU A 225 18.94 -8.93 18.16
N PHE A 226 18.04 -9.71 17.55
CA PHE A 226 16.78 -10.10 18.17
C PHE A 226 16.81 -11.54 18.69
N LEU A 227 16.49 -11.71 19.97
CA LEU A 227 16.21 -13.02 20.54
C LEU A 227 14.78 -13.49 20.20
N PRO A 228 14.50 -14.82 20.17
CA PRO A 228 13.17 -15.34 19.87
C PRO A 228 12.06 -14.84 20.80
N TYR A 229 12.39 -14.58 22.06
CA TYR A 229 11.46 -14.06 23.06
C TYR A 229 11.95 -12.72 23.62
N SER A 230 11.01 -11.77 23.74
CA SER A 230 11.28 -10.48 24.37
C SER A 230 11.24 -10.57 25.90
N THR A 231 12.03 -9.74 26.59
CA THR A 231 12.01 -9.59 28.05
C THR A 231 10.88 -8.71 28.58
N ALA A 232 9.98 -8.22 27.71
CA ALA A 232 8.89 -7.30 28.07
C ALA A 232 7.93 -7.84 29.15
N TYR A 233 7.82 -9.16 29.30
CA TYR A 233 7.00 -9.77 30.36
C TYR A 233 7.53 -9.46 31.77
N LEU A 234 8.85 -9.29 31.95
CA LEU A 234 9.43 -8.93 33.25
C LEU A 234 9.00 -7.52 33.68
N GLU A 235 8.94 -6.59 32.73
CA GLU A 235 8.46 -5.22 32.99
C GLU A 235 6.95 -5.22 33.30
N LEU A 236 6.17 -6.06 32.60
CA LEU A 236 4.77 -6.28 32.92
C LEU A 236 4.58 -6.79 34.37
N GLU A 237 5.37 -7.77 34.78
CA GLU A 237 5.29 -8.35 36.14
C GLU A 237 5.62 -7.30 37.21
N LYS A 238 6.68 -6.53 37.02
CA LYS A 238 7.02 -5.39 37.89
C LYS A 238 5.87 -4.37 37.96
N PHE A 239 5.27 -4.06 36.81
CA PHE A 239 4.15 -3.12 36.71
C PHE A 239 2.89 -3.65 37.40
N LYS A 240 2.57 -4.94 37.28
CA LYS A 240 1.45 -5.56 38.02
C LYS A 240 1.69 -5.53 39.53
N LYS A 241 2.92 -5.83 39.96
CA LYS A 241 3.31 -5.80 41.36
C LYS A 241 3.19 -4.40 41.97
N SER A 242 3.58 -3.34 41.24
CA SER A 242 3.44 -1.96 41.71
C SER A 242 1.98 -1.51 41.84
N LEU A 243 1.07 -2.13 41.07
CA LEU A 243 -0.38 -1.94 41.17
C LEU A 243 -1.04 -2.80 42.26
N GLY A 244 -0.28 -3.60 43.00
CA GLY A 244 -0.82 -4.50 44.04
C GLY A 244 -1.57 -5.71 43.50
N ILE A 245 -1.41 -6.03 42.21
CA ILE A 245 -2.01 -7.20 41.57
C ILE A 245 -1.09 -8.39 41.82
N THR A 246 -1.50 -9.31 42.69
CA THR A 246 -0.80 -10.58 42.92
C THR A 246 -0.98 -11.48 41.69
N ILE A 247 0.12 -12.04 41.18
CA ILE A 247 0.14 -12.98 40.05
C ILE A 247 -0.05 -14.39 40.57
#